data_AF-A0A653NY86-F1
#
_entry.id   AF-A0A653NY86-F1
#
_cell.length_a   1.000
_cell.length_b   1.000
_cell.length_c   1.000
_cell.angle_alpha   90.00
_cell.angle_beta   90.00
_cell.angle_gamma   90.00
#
_symmetry.space_group_name_H-M   'P 1'
#
loop_
_entity.id
_entity.type
_entity.pdbx_description
1 polymer ?
#
loop_
_entity_poly.entity_id
_entity_poly.type
_entity_poly.pdbx_seq_one_letter_code
_entity_poly.pdbx_strand_id
1 'polypeptide(L)'
;MAETFGGLLIVDNDFGGDPDGLVALAHILLRCGPDPEVLVTSSLLDPGLARVAALDAAATSSRGAELASHLLELMGVTGVPVVTGAEATGTGPVQVSDAARAIVEVSARYGRTTVLCGGPLTNVAAALRLDPVLAERVTLVWVGGTLAEAGSGEYNADTDLEAAADVLASGMPMVRIPFEEYTRMTVAVDAVKNDLAAASPVGSWLAERLLDVPPFVELGATLTLGDSVLVPFVPGVGACAIPAVPGTVIHHQVDHGGLWDDLLGQLGAHGY
;
A
#
# COMPACT_ATOMS: atom_id res chain seq x y z
N MET A 1 -27.39 -6.27 2.82
CA MET A 1 -26.82 -5.30 3.78
C MET A 1 -25.33 -5.29 3.53
N ALA A 2 -24.73 -4.15 3.24
CA ALA A 2 -23.28 -4.06 3.06
C ALA A 2 -22.63 -4.40 4.41
N GLU A 3 -21.86 -5.48 4.46
CA GLU A 3 -21.09 -5.82 5.66
C GLU A 3 -20.12 -4.68 5.93
N THR A 4 -20.27 -4.05 7.08
CA THR A 4 -19.32 -3.07 7.60
C THR A 4 -18.06 -3.84 8.01
N PHE A 5 -16.87 -3.38 7.61
CA PHE A 5 -15.58 -3.96 8.01
C PHE A 5 -15.47 -3.93 9.55
N GLY A 6 -15.77 -5.04 10.21
CA GLY A 6 -15.65 -5.20 11.67
C GLY A 6 -14.35 -5.92 12.04
N GLY A 7 -13.21 -5.40 11.61
CA GLY A 7 -11.92 -6.08 11.69
C GLY A 7 -10.72 -5.15 11.52
N LEU A 8 -9.53 -5.59 11.93
CA LEU A 8 -8.29 -4.80 11.79
C LEU A 8 -7.94 -4.61 10.31
N LEU A 9 -7.45 -3.41 9.97
CA LEU A 9 -6.86 -3.11 8.67
C LEU A 9 -5.33 -3.32 8.73
N ILE A 10 -4.77 -3.94 7.72
CA ILE A 10 -3.32 -4.04 7.52
C ILE A 10 -2.99 -3.28 6.23
N VAL A 11 -2.01 -2.38 6.29
CA VAL A 11 -1.47 -1.68 5.10
C VAL A 11 -0.06 -2.20 4.86
N ASP A 12 0.12 -2.96 3.78
CA ASP A 12 1.40 -3.54 3.38
C ASP A 12 1.92 -2.85 2.12
N ASN A 13 3.10 -2.23 2.18
CA ASN A 13 3.62 -1.48 1.04
C ASN A 13 5.14 -1.31 1.05
N ASP A 14 5.76 -1.08 -0.10
CA ASP A 14 7.19 -0.84 -0.26
C ASP A 14 7.56 0.66 -0.14
N PHE A 15 7.17 1.28 0.97
CA PHE A 15 7.34 2.72 1.26
C PHE A 15 8.77 3.27 1.08
N GLY A 16 9.78 2.40 1.04
CA GLY A 16 11.18 2.76 0.83
C GLY A 16 11.57 2.91 -0.65
N GLY A 17 10.74 2.42 -1.56
CA GLY A 17 10.94 2.37 -3.00
C GLY A 17 9.96 3.24 -3.78
N ASP A 18 8.66 3.16 -3.46
CA ASP A 18 7.62 3.99 -4.09
C ASP A 18 7.08 5.05 -3.10
N PRO A 19 7.29 6.36 -3.36
CA PRO A 19 6.78 7.41 -2.50
C PRO A 19 5.26 7.58 -2.54
N ASP A 20 4.55 7.06 -3.55
CA ASP A 20 3.09 7.18 -3.61
C ASP A 20 2.37 6.32 -2.55
N GLY A 21 2.98 5.21 -2.12
CA GLY A 21 2.52 4.39 -1.02
C GLY A 21 2.43 5.15 0.30
N LEU A 22 3.31 6.13 0.53
CA LEU A 22 3.24 7.03 1.69
C LEU A 22 2.04 7.98 1.61
N VAL A 23 1.68 8.42 0.40
CA VAL A 23 0.48 9.25 0.16
C VAL A 23 -0.77 8.43 0.46
N ALA A 24 -0.83 7.19 -0.04
CA ALA A 24 -1.92 6.27 0.24
C ALA A 24 -2.04 5.99 1.74
N LEU A 25 -0.93 5.72 2.45
CA LEU A 25 -0.92 5.50 3.89
C LEU A 25 -1.46 6.71 4.66
N ALA A 26 -1.00 7.93 4.33
CA ALA A 26 -1.49 9.14 4.96
C ALA A 26 -3.01 9.28 4.78
N HIS A 27 -3.51 9.06 3.56
CA HIS A 27 -4.92 9.18 3.25
C HIS A 27 -5.76 8.11 3.96
N ILE A 28 -5.28 6.85 3.99
CA ILE A 28 -5.91 5.75 4.73
C ILE A 28 -6.08 6.13 6.21
N LEU A 29 -5.02 6.62 6.85
CA LEU A 29 -5.04 6.97 8.27
C LEU A 29 -5.97 8.16 8.56
N LEU A 30 -5.98 9.18 7.69
CA LEU A 30 -6.91 10.31 7.81
C LEU A 30 -8.37 9.85 7.76
N ARG A 31 -8.70 8.84 6.94
CA ARG A 31 -10.06 8.29 6.84
C ARG A 31 -10.46 7.42 8.03
N CYS A 32 -9.49 6.75 8.68
CA CYS A 32 -9.75 5.93 9.86
C CYS A 32 -10.11 6.75 11.12
N GLY A 33 -9.80 8.05 11.17
CA GLY A 33 -10.05 8.91 12.32
C GLY A 33 -8.96 8.82 13.41
N PRO A 34 -9.24 9.28 14.65
CA PRO A 34 -8.20 9.55 15.65
C PRO A 34 -7.56 8.31 16.28
N ASP A 35 -8.26 7.17 16.32
CA ASP A 35 -7.79 5.93 16.95
C ASP A 35 -7.84 4.76 15.94
N PRO A 36 -6.99 4.77 14.91
CA PRO A 36 -7.04 3.78 13.85
C PRO A 36 -6.60 2.39 14.34
N GLU A 37 -7.47 1.39 14.17
CA GLU A 37 -7.13 -0.02 14.30
C GLU A 37 -6.40 -0.51 13.04
N VAL A 38 -5.13 -0.10 12.90
CA VAL A 38 -4.29 -0.37 11.72
C VAL A 38 -2.97 -1.02 12.15
N LEU A 39 -2.49 -1.99 11.36
CA LEU A 39 -1.10 -2.45 11.35
C LEU A 39 -0.46 -2.00 10.03
N VAL A 40 0.73 -1.41 10.09
CA VAL A 40 1.52 -1.08 8.90
C VAL A 40 2.66 -2.07 8.76
N THR A 41 2.81 -2.68 7.59
CA THR A 41 3.94 -3.53 7.26
C THR A 41 4.69 -2.97 6.05
N SER A 42 6.02 -3.01 6.11
CA SER A 42 6.87 -2.51 5.03
C SER A 42 7.37 -3.68 4.17
N SER A 43 7.27 -3.58 2.85
CA SER A 43 7.78 -4.54 1.88
C SER A 43 9.08 -4.04 1.26
N LEU A 44 9.86 -4.97 0.70
CA LEU A 44 11.06 -4.63 -0.06
C LEU A 44 10.73 -3.95 -1.39
N LEU A 45 11.66 -3.11 -1.83
CA LEU A 45 11.71 -2.60 -3.19
C LEU A 45 12.32 -3.66 -4.12
N ASP A 46 11.93 -3.67 -5.40
CA ASP A 46 12.57 -4.50 -6.43
C ASP A 46 14.11 -4.40 -6.37
N PRO A 47 14.86 -5.51 -6.22
CA PRO A 47 16.32 -5.48 -6.13
C PRO A 47 17.02 -4.87 -7.36
N GLY A 48 16.38 -4.95 -8.54
CA GLY A 48 16.83 -4.30 -9.76
C GLY A 48 16.74 -2.78 -9.64
N LEU A 49 15.57 -2.27 -9.28
CA LEU A 49 15.32 -0.84 -9.08
C LEU A 49 16.17 -0.27 -7.94
N ALA A 50 16.30 -0.99 -6.81
CA ALA A 50 17.18 -0.61 -5.71
C ALA A 50 18.61 -0.37 -6.18
N ARG A 51 19.14 -1.25 -7.04
CA ARG A 51 20.48 -1.10 -7.62
C ARG A 51 20.59 0.15 -8.50
N VAL A 52 19.61 0.41 -9.35
CA VAL A 52 19.62 1.57 -10.26
C VAL A 52 19.46 2.88 -9.46
N ALA A 53 18.69 2.86 -8.38
CA ALA A 53 18.51 3.97 -7.44
C ALA A 53 19.68 4.14 -6.44
N ALA A 54 20.74 3.32 -6.54
CA ALA A 54 21.87 3.30 -5.62
C ALA A 54 21.46 3.11 -4.13
N LEU A 55 20.41 2.34 -3.90
CA LEU A 55 19.91 1.93 -2.60
C LEU A 55 20.50 0.58 -2.19
N ASP A 56 20.67 0.36 -0.89
CA ASP A 56 21.02 -0.96 -0.37
C ASP A 56 19.78 -1.87 -0.40
N ALA A 57 19.76 -2.82 -1.34
CA ALA A 57 18.65 -3.75 -1.51
C ALA A 57 18.33 -4.56 -0.23
N ALA A 58 19.31 -4.72 0.67
CA ALA A 58 19.14 -5.45 1.93
C ALA A 58 18.55 -4.61 3.08
N ALA A 59 18.16 -3.37 2.81
CA ALA A 59 17.63 -2.44 3.81
C ALA A 59 16.43 -1.61 3.30
N THR A 60 15.81 -2.01 2.19
CA THR A 60 14.73 -1.24 1.55
C THR A 60 13.43 -1.33 2.35
N SER A 61 13.10 -2.50 2.89
CA SER A 61 11.95 -2.67 3.76
C SER A 61 12.14 -1.92 5.08
N SER A 62 13.32 -2.00 5.69
CA SER A 62 13.68 -1.27 6.91
C SER A 62 13.57 0.24 6.72
N ARG A 63 14.12 0.76 5.62
CA ARG A 63 13.98 2.18 5.24
C ARG A 63 12.53 2.58 5.04
N GLY A 64 11.73 1.72 4.39
CA GLY A 64 10.29 1.96 4.24
C GLY A 64 9.56 2.05 5.58
N ALA A 65 9.91 1.18 6.54
CA ALA A 65 9.35 1.23 7.88
C ALA A 65 9.76 2.51 8.64
N GLU A 66 10.98 3.00 8.46
CA GLU A 66 11.43 4.29 9.01
C GLU A 66 10.64 5.46 8.42
N LEU A 67 10.42 5.48 7.10
CA LEU A 67 9.65 6.52 6.43
C LEU A 67 8.17 6.53 6.85
N ALA A 68 7.55 5.34 6.92
CA ALA A 68 6.19 5.21 7.41
C ALA A 68 6.08 5.65 8.88
N SER A 69 7.01 5.23 9.74
CA SER A 69 7.02 5.66 11.15
C SER A 69 7.14 7.19 11.27
N HIS A 70 8.01 7.80 10.47
CA HIS A 70 8.15 9.26 10.48
C HIS A 70 6.89 9.98 9.96
N LEU A 71 6.21 9.43 8.96
CA LEU A 71 4.91 9.95 8.51
C LEU A 71 3.87 9.91 9.66
N LEU A 72 3.77 8.78 10.36
CA LEU A 72 2.86 8.64 11.51
C LEU A 72 3.17 9.69 12.60
N GLU A 73 4.46 9.91 12.91
CA GLU A 73 4.90 10.96 13.84
C GLU A 73 4.46 12.36 13.39
N LEU A 74 4.66 12.71 12.11
CA LEU A 74 4.25 13.99 11.55
C LEU A 74 2.73 14.19 11.59
N MET A 75 1.97 13.12 11.40
CA MET A 75 0.51 13.12 11.50
C MET A 75 0.00 13.10 12.94
N GLY A 76 0.88 12.96 13.94
CA GLY A 76 0.49 12.80 15.34
C GLY A 76 -0.28 11.49 15.62
N VAL A 77 -0.17 10.49 14.74
CA VAL A 77 -0.83 9.19 14.89
C VAL A 77 -0.01 8.34 15.84
N THR A 78 -0.65 7.84 16.91
CA THR A 78 -0.01 6.99 17.91
C THR A 78 -0.72 5.64 18.00
N GLY A 79 -0.04 4.62 18.52
CA GLY A 79 -0.62 3.30 18.73
C GLY A 79 -0.74 2.42 17.47
N VAL A 80 -0.36 2.92 16.29
CA VAL A 80 -0.26 2.14 15.05
C VAL A 80 1.15 1.53 14.96
N PRO A 81 1.30 0.20 15.05
CA PRO A 81 2.59 -0.45 14.86
C PRO A 81 3.02 -0.39 13.38
N VAL A 82 4.31 -0.10 13.16
CA VAL A 82 4.99 -0.22 11.87
C VAL A 82 6.01 -1.35 11.99
N VAL A 83 5.91 -2.34 11.11
CA VAL A 83 6.72 -3.56 11.19
C VAL A 83 7.49 -3.79 9.89
N THR A 84 8.80 -3.97 10.03
CA THR A 84 9.69 -4.31 8.91
C THR A 84 9.39 -5.70 8.36
N GLY A 85 9.33 -5.81 7.04
CA GLY A 85 9.13 -7.06 6.32
C GLY A 85 10.42 -7.71 5.87
N ALA A 86 10.31 -8.54 4.83
CA ALA A 86 11.46 -9.23 4.26
C ALA A 86 12.33 -8.24 3.45
N GLU A 87 13.65 -8.40 3.52
CA GLU A 87 14.63 -7.62 2.74
C GLU A 87 15.07 -8.35 1.45
N ALA A 88 14.53 -9.55 1.21
CA ALA A 88 14.83 -10.35 0.03
C ALA A 88 13.64 -11.22 -0.38
N THR A 89 13.51 -11.46 -1.68
CA THR A 89 12.47 -12.29 -2.30
C THR A 89 12.72 -13.79 -2.12
N GLY A 90 11.68 -14.60 -2.34
CA GLY A 90 11.72 -16.08 -2.49
C GLY A 90 10.88 -16.85 -1.46
N THR A 91 11.23 -18.14 -1.22
CA THR A 91 10.45 -19.08 -0.38
C THR A 91 11.17 -19.79 0.80
N GLY A 92 12.44 -19.46 1.09
CA GLY A 92 13.24 -20.07 2.17
C GLY A 92 12.96 -19.57 3.60
N PRO A 93 13.51 -20.23 4.64
CA PRO A 93 13.32 -19.86 6.06
C PRO A 93 13.74 -18.42 6.42
N VAL A 94 14.63 -17.82 5.61
CA VAL A 94 15.13 -16.46 5.79
C VAL A 94 14.05 -15.39 5.53
N GLN A 95 12.95 -15.72 4.83
CA GLN A 95 11.86 -14.76 4.57
C GLN A 95 10.72 -14.79 5.60
N VAL A 96 10.86 -15.53 6.70
CA VAL A 96 9.93 -15.38 7.81
C VAL A 96 10.25 -14.06 8.52
N SER A 97 9.70 -12.97 7.97
CA SER A 97 9.87 -11.60 8.44
C SER A 97 9.01 -11.30 9.67
N ASP A 98 9.34 -10.21 10.36
CA ASP A 98 8.51 -9.74 11.47
C ASP A 98 7.14 -9.26 10.98
N ALA A 99 7.05 -8.67 9.79
CA ALA A 99 5.77 -8.36 9.14
C ALA A 99 4.91 -9.61 8.94
N ALA A 100 5.46 -10.70 8.41
CA ALA A 100 4.72 -11.95 8.20
C ALA A 100 4.18 -12.51 9.52
N ARG A 101 4.99 -12.49 10.60
CA ARG A 101 4.56 -12.90 11.94
C ARG A 101 3.46 -11.99 12.49
N ALA A 102 3.61 -10.67 12.34
CA ALA A 102 2.62 -9.69 12.80
C ALA A 102 1.27 -9.86 12.09
N ILE A 103 1.27 -10.12 10.77
CA ILE A 103 0.07 -10.42 9.98
C ILE A 103 -0.63 -11.67 10.53
N VAL A 104 0.11 -12.75 10.83
CA VAL A 104 -0.46 -13.97 11.43
C VAL A 104 -1.04 -13.70 12.81
N GLU A 105 -0.30 -13.02 13.69
CA GLU A 105 -0.71 -12.73 15.06
C GLU A 105 -1.98 -11.87 15.11
N VAL A 106 -1.98 -10.77 14.36
CA VAL A 106 -3.12 -9.86 14.25
C VAL A 106 -4.33 -10.59 13.69
N SER A 107 -4.19 -11.31 12.59
CA SER A 107 -5.33 -11.98 11.97
C SER A 107 -5.92 -13.06 12.87
N ALA A 108 -5.09 -13.76 13.66
CA ALA A 108 -5.55 -14.71 14.66
C ALA A 108 -6.32 -14.04 15.81
N ARG A 109 -5.93 -12.82 16.21
CA ARG A 109 -6.57 -12.07 17.29
C ARG A 109 -7.91 -11.45 16.88
N TYR A 110 -7.98 -10.83 15.71
CA TYR A 110 -9.16 -10.08 15.26
C TYR A 110 -10.11 -10.91 14.38
N GLY A 111 -9.64 -12.04 13.85
CA GLY A 111 -10.40 -12.87 12.92
C GLY A 111 -10.49 -12.20 11.56
N ARG A 112 -11.64 -11.58 11.25
CA ARG A 112 -11.86 -10.93 9.95
C ARG A 112 -10.89 -9.76 9.81
N THR A 113 -9.97 -9.84 8.85
CA THR A 113 -8.91 -8.85 8.65
C THR A 113 -8.85 -8.49 7.17
N THR A 114 -8.51 -7.24 6.85
CA THR A 114 -8.30 -6.82 5.47
C THR A 114 -6.87 -6.34 5.30
N VAL A 115 -6.18 -6.87 4.29
CA VAL A 115 -4.84 -6.41 3.90
C VAL A 115 -5.00 -5.56 2.65
N LEU A 116 -4.64 -4.29 2.73
CA LEU A 116 -4.44 -3.39 1.59
C LEU A 116 -2.96 -3.47 1.22
N CYS A 117 -2.65 -4.09 0.09
CA CYS A 117 -1.28 -4.31 -0.36
C CYS A 117 -0.99 -3.47 -1.61
N GLY A 118 -0.11 -2.48 -1.46
CA GLY A 118 0.40 -1.62 -2.53
C GLY A 118 1.73 -2.10 -3.14
N GLY A 119 2.37 -3.08 -2.51
CA GLY A 119 3.68 -3.58 -2.91
C GLY A 119 3.69 -5.06 -3.35
N PRO A 120 4.88 -5.70 -3.35
CA PRO A 120 5.01 -7.12 -3.64
C PRO A 120 4.38 -7.99 -2.56
N LEU A 121 3.90 -9.17 -2.95
CA LEU A 121 3.17 -10.09 -2.06
C LEU A 121 4.07 -10.91 -1.12
N THR A 122 5.36 -10.56 -0.99
CA THR A 122 6.36 -11.31 -0.21
C THR A 122 5.94 -11.53 1.24
N ASN A 123 5.48 -10.47 1.93
CA ASN A 123 5.04 -10.57 3.33
C ASN A 123 3.76 -11.42 3.46
N VAL A 124 2.80 -11.26 2.54
CA VAL A 124 1.53 -12.01 2.54
C VAL A 124 1.77 -13.50 2.27
N ALA A 125 2.60 -13.83 1.28
CA ALA A 125 2.98 -15.20 0.97
C ALA A 125 3.70 -15.87 2.14
N ALA A 126 4.64 -15.16 2.78
CA ALA A 126 5.32 -15.65 3.98
C ALA A 126 4.33 -15.90 5.13
N ALA A 127 3.34 -15.02 5.33
CA ALA A 127 2.29 -15.20 6.34
C ALA A 127 1.41 -16.42 6.05
N LEU A 128 1.03 -16.67 4.79
CA LEU A 128 0.31 -17.89 4.39
C LEU A 128 1.13 -19.17 4.61
N ARG A 129 2.44 -19.12 4.37
CA ARG A 129 3.33 -20.26 4.65
C ARG A 129 3.44 -20.55 6.15
N LEU A 130 3.39 -19.52 7.00
CA LEU A 130 3.38 -19.67 8.46
C LEU A 130 2.04 -20.20 8.98
N ASP A 131 0.94 -19.69 8.44
CA ASP A 131 -0.41 -20.11 8.80
C ASP A 131 -1.30 -20.22 7.56
N PRO A 132 -1.44 -21.43 6.98
CA PRO A 132 -2.27 -21.66 5.81
C PRO A 132 -3.77 -21.34 6.03
N VAL A 133 -4.24 -21.36 7.29
CA VAL A 133 -5.64 -21.02 7.64
C VAL A 133 -5.88 -19.51 7.53
N LEU A 134 -4.84 -18.71 7.31
CA LEU A 134 -4.95 -17.27 7.05
C LEU A 134 -5.85 -16.97 5.85
N ALA A 135 -5.85 -17.84 4.84
CA ALA A 135 -6.74 -17.76 3.68
C ALA A 135 -8.24 -17.78 4.04
N GLU A 136 -8.63 -18.28 5.22
CA GLU A 136 -10.04 -18.34 5.63
C GLU A 136 -10.53 -17.06 6.32
N ARG A 137 -9.62 -16.20 6.81
CA ARG A 137 -9.95 -15.06 7.69
C ARG A 137 -9.49 -13.70 7.17
N VAL A 138 -8.60 -13.68 6.18
CA VAL A 138 -8.06 -12.44 5.62
C VAL A 138 -8.60 -12.23 4.21
N THR A 139 -9.06 -11.01 3.92
CA THR A 139 -9.33 -10.56 2.55
C THR A 139 -8.19 -9.67 2.08
N LEU A 140 -7.60 -10.00 0.93
CA LEU A 140 -6.58 -9.20 0.27
C LEU A 140 -7.21 -8.20 -0.69
N VAL A 141 -6.78 -6.95 -0.66
CA VAL A 141 -6.98 -5.97 -1.73
C VAL A 141 -5.59 -5.62 -2.24
N TRP A 142 -5.29 -5.95 -3.48
CA TRP A 142 -3.93 -5.86 -4.01
C TRP A 142 -3.85 -4.98 -5.25
N VAL A 143 -2.95 -4.00 -5.21
CA VAL A 143 -2.47 -3.24 -6.37
C VAL A 143 -1.42 -4.10 -7.06
N GLY A 144 -1.82 -4.74 -8.16
CA GLY A 144 -0.92 -5.63 -8.87
C GLY A 144 -1.61 -6.56 -9.85
N GLY A 145 -0.79 -7.17 -10.70
CA GLY A 145 -1.23 -7.91 -11.87
C GLY A 145 -1.84 -7.04 -12.97
N THR A 146 -2.24 -7.69 -14.06
CA THR A 146 -2.69 -7.03 -15.30
C THR A 146 -3.96 -7.72 -15.84
N LEU A 147 -4.75 -6.98 -16.63
CA LEU A 147 -5.84 -7.50 -17.44
C LEU A 147 -5.36 -8.11 -18.76
N ALA A 148 -4.13 -7.82 -19.17
CA ALA A 148 -3.50 -8.36 -20.37
C ALA A 148 -3.23 -9.88 -20.26
N GLU A 149 -2.72 -10.45 -21.35
CA GLU A 149 -2.38 -11.87 -21.40
C GLU A 149 -1.32 -12.22 -20.34
N ALA A 150 -1.34 -13.48 -19.89
CA ALA A 150 -0.38 -13.98 -18.90
C ALA A 150 1.05 -13.78 -19.40
N GLY A 151 1.91 -13.22 -18.54
CA GLY A 151 3.30 -12.91 -18.89
C GLY A 151 3.55 -11.50 -19.43
N SER A 152 2.55 -10.61 -19.43
CA SER A 152 2.74 -9.19 -19.83
C SER A 152 3.60 -8.37 -18.86
N GLY A 153 3.93 -8.94 -17.69
CA GLY A 153 4.70 -8.30 -16.63
C GLY A 153 3.86 -7.28 -15.85
N GLU A 154 4.07 -7.22 -14.54
CA GLU A 154 3.53 -6.17 -13.69
C GLU A 154 4.47 -5.99 -12.51
N TYR A 155 4.76 -4.74 -12.13
CA TYR A 155 5.84 -4.40 -11.20
C TYR A 155 5.80 -5.17 -9.87
N ASN A 156 4.66 -5.14 -9.16
CA ASN A 156 4.54 -5.78 -7.85
C ASN A 156 4.58 -7.31 -7.95
N ALA A 157 3.95 -7.87 -8.98
CA ALA A 157 4.01 -9.30 -9.25
C ALA A 157 5.43 -9.76 -9.64
N ASP A 158 6.11 -9.01 -10.51
CA ASP A 158 7.42 -9.35 -11.05
C ASP A 158 8.54 -9.21 -10.01
N THR A 159 8.35 -8.33 -9.03
CA THR A 159 9.26 -8.17 -7.90
C THR A 159 9.42 -9.47 -7.11
N ASP A 160 8.34 -10.23 -6.87
CA ASP A 160 8.41 -11.56 -6.25
C ASP A 160 7.40 -12.52 -6.89
N LEU A 161 7.77 -13.05 -8.07
CA LEU A 161 6.94 -13.96 -8.86
C LEU A 161 6.53 -15.23 -8.10
N GLU A 162 7.40 -15.75 -7.23
CA GLU A 162 7.10 -16.93 -6.41
C GLU A 162 6.03 -16.60 -5.36
N ALA A 163 6.19 -15.48 -4.64
CA ALA A 163 5.20 -15.03 -3.67
C ALA A 163 3.84 -14.73 -4.32
N ALA A 164 3.84 -14.06 -5.47
CA ALA A 164 2.61 -13.80 -6.22
C ALA A 164 1.93 -15.10 -6.64
N ALA A 165 2.69 -16.08 -7.17
CA ALA A 165 2.15 -17.39 -7.54
C ALA A 165 1.56 -18.14 -6.33
N ASP A 166 2.25 -18.13 -5.18
CA ASP A 166 1.78 -18.75 -3.93
C ASP A 166 0.44 -18.15 -3.48
N VAL A 167 0.34 -16.81 -3.42
CA VAL A 167 -0.87 -16.12 -2.99
C VAL A 167 -2.03 -16.37 -3.96
N LEU A 168 -1.79 -16.26 -5.27
CA LEU A 168 -2.81 -16.51 -6.29
C LEU A 168 -3.32 -17.96 -6.26
N ALA A 169 -2.46 -18.93 -5.93
CA ALA A 169 -2.83 -20.34 -5.81
C ALA A 169 -3.47 -20.69 -4.45
N SER A 170 -3.36 -19.83 -3.43
CA SER A 170 -3.79 -20.12 -2.06
C SER A 170 -5.31 -20.23 -1.87
N GLY A 171 -6.11 -19.69 -2.79
CA GLY A 171 -7.56 -19.58 -2.64
C GLY A 171 -8.00 -18.50 -1.64
N MET A 172 -7.07 -17.69 -1.14
CA MET A 172 -7.36 -16.54 -0.27
C MET A 172 -8.34 -15.57 -0.97
N PRO A 173 -9.37 -15.07 -0.27
CA PRO A 173 -10.27 -14.05 -0.78
C PRO A 173 -9.50 -12.80 -1.23
N MET A 174 -9.62 -12.42 -2.50
CA MET A 174 -8.83 -11.32 -3.08
C MET A 174 -9.67 -10.40 -3.96
N VAL A 175 -9.45 -9.10 -3.82
CA VAL A 175 -9.78 -8.05 -4.78
C VAL A 175 -8.49 -7.63 -5.47
N ARG A 176 -8.49 -7.60 -6.80
CA ARG A 176 -7.32 -7.18 -7.57
C ARG A 176 -7.57 -5.85 -8.25
N ILE A 177 -6.61 -4.93 -8.14
CA ILE A 177 -6.59 -3.64 -8.81
C ILE A 177 -5.43 -3.68 -9.79
N PRO A 178 -5.69 -3.95 -11.09
CA PRO A 178 -4.64 -4.23 -12.05
C PRO A 178 -3.97 -2.95 -12.56
N PHE A 179 -2.82 -3.11 -13.24
CA PHE A 179 -2.05 -2.06 -13.90
C PHE A 179 -2.91 -1.07 -14.69
N GLU A 180 -3.86 -1.57 -15.47
CA GLU A 180 -4.74 -0.76 -16.30
C GLU A 180 -5.67 0.17 -15.49
N GLU A 181 -5.92 -0.14 -14.21
CA GLU A 181 -6.68 0.72 -13.32
C GLU A 181 -5.76 1.65 -12.51
N TYR A 182 -4.76 1.11 -11.79
CA TYR A 182 -3.98 1.91 -10.86
C TYR A 182 -3.15 2.99 -11.56
N THR A 183 -2.68 2.74 -12.79
CA THR A 183 -1.92 3.73 -13.57
C THR A 183 -2.73 4.94 -14.02
N ARG A 184 -4.06 4.89 -13.87
CA ARG A 184 -4.96 6.00 -14.20
C ARG A 184 -5.07 7.02 -13.09
N MET A 185 -4.68 6.64 -11.87
CA MET A 185 -4.57 7.55 -10.74
C MET A 185 -3.38 8.48 -10.98
N THR A 186 -3.62 9.58 -11.70
CA THR A 186 -2.58 10.53 -12.06
C THR A 186 -2.94 11.92 -11.56
N VAL A 187 -1.93 12.67 -11.13
CA VAL A 187 -2.05 14.03 -10.62
C VAL A 187 -1.07 14.93 -11.34
N ALA A 188 -1.43 16.20 -11.52
CA ALA A 188 -0.51 17.16 -12.13
C ALA A 188 0.68 17.42 -11.19
N VAL A 189 1.89 17.49 -11.74
CA VAL A 189 3.09 17.84 -10.97
C VAL A 189 2.94 19.22 -10.32
N ASP A 190 2.28 20.16 -11.01
CA ASP A 190 1.99 21.48 -10.44
C ASP A 190 0.99 21.41 -9.28
N ALA A 191 0.05 20.47 -9.28
CA ALA A 191 -0.85 20.26 -8.15
C ALA A 191 -0.10 19.69 -6.94
N VAL A 192 0.88 18.80 -7.15
CA VAL A 192 1.77 18.33 -6.07
C VAL A 192 2.58 19.49 -5.49
N LYS A 193 3.19 20.31 -6.35
CA LYS A 193 4.03 21.45 -5.95
C LYS A 193 3.27 22.55 -5.22
N ASN A 194 2.05 22.84 -5.64
CA ASN A 194 1.29 24.00 -5.17
C ASN A 194 0.22 23.61 -4.16
N ASP A 195 -0.59 22.58 -4.47
CA ASP A 195 -1.79 22.27 -3.69
C ASP A 195 -1.45 21.31 -2.54
N LEU A 196 -0.80 20.17 -2.84
CA LEU A 196 -0.40 19.20 -1.81
C LEU A 196 0.60 19.80 -0.84
N ALA A 197 1.64 20.47 -1.36
CA ALA A 197 2.65 21.07 -0.52
C ALA A 197 2.11 22.18 0.40
N ALA A 198 1.07 22.89 -0.02
CA ALA A 198 0.44 23.96 0.77
C ALA A 198 -0.69 23.46 1.69
N ALA A 199 -1.17 22.23 1.52
CA ALA A 199 -2.30 21.70 2.27
C ALA A 199 -2.00 21.59 3.78
N SER A 200 -0.80 21.14 4.13
CA SER A 200 -0.30 21.03 5.51
C SER A 200 1.20 20.72 5.53
N PRO A 201 1.90 20.85 6.67
CA PRO A 201 3.23 20.27 6.88
C PRO A 201 3.37 18.79 6.47
N VAL A 202 2.37 17.95 6.73
CA VAL A 202 2.33 16.57 6.19
C VAL A 202 2.30 16.56 4.66
N GLY A 203 1.45 17.39 4.06
CA GLY A 203 1.36 17.55 2.60
C GLY A 203 2.68 18.02 1.97
N SER A 204 3.36 18.98 2.58
CA SER A 204 4.71 19.44 2.17
C SER A 204 5.71 18.30 2.18
N TRP A 205 5.75 17.51 3.26
CA TRP A 205 6.68 16.39 3.40
C TRP A 205 6.43 15.28 2.38
N LEU A 206 5.17 14.99 2.05
CA LEU A 206 4.77 14.05 1.00
C LEU A 206 5.15 14.59 -0.39
N ALA A 207 4.88 15.87 -0.66
CA ALA A 207 5.21 16.51 -1.94
C ALA A 207 6.73 16.47 -2.21
N GLU A 208 7.57 16.72 -1.20
CA GLU A 208 9.03 16.61 -1.33
C GLU A 208 9.47 15.21 -1.83
N ARG A 209 8.84 14.14 -1.32
CA ARG A 209 9.17 12.76 -1.70
C ARG A 209 8.70 12.39 -3.10
N LEU A 210 7.49 12.80 -3.47
CA LEU A 210 6.96 12.59 -4.82
C LEU A 210 7.79 13.30 -5.89
N LEU A 211 8.40 14.44 -5.53
CA LEU A 211 9.21 15.25 -6.45
C LEU A 211 10.69 14.88 -6.42
N ASP A 212 11.16 14.14 -5.42
CA ASP A 212 12.52 13.59 -5.32
C ASP A 212 12.64 12.29 -6.11
N VAL A 213 12.66 12.42 -7.44
CA VAL A 213 12.77 11.28 -8.34
C VAL A 213 14.24 10.89 -8.58
N PRO A 214 14.53 9.60 -8.84
CA PRO A 214 15.89 9.17 -9.16
C PRO A 214 16.50 9.93 -10.35
N PRO A 215 17.85 10.06 -10.44
CA PRO A 215 18.51 10.87 -11.48
C PRO A 215 18.23 10.45 -12.93
N PHE A 216 17.71 9.24 -13.15
CA PHE A 216 17.36 8.69 -14.46
C PHE A 216 15.87 8.89 -14.83
N VAL A 217 15.08 9.49 -13.95
CA VAL A 217 13.66 9.80 -14.16
C VAL A 217 13.50 11.28 -14.45
N GLU A 218 12.83 11.61 -15.55
CA GLU A 218 12.38 12.98 -15.82
C GLU A 218 10.94 13.13 -15.36
N LEU A 219 10.67 14.09 -14.46
CA LEU A 219 9.31 14.44 -14.06
C LEU A 219 8.53 14.98 -15.28
N GLY A 220 7.45 14.27 -15.62
CA GLY A 220 6.51 14.70 -16.64
C GLY A 220 5.58 15.83 -16.18
N ALA A 221 4.51 16.08 -16.94
CA ALA A 221 3.44 16.98 -16.52
C ALA A 221 2.57 16.38 -15.39
N THR A 222 2.57 15.05 -15.29
CA THR A 222 1.79 14.28 -14.32
C THR A 222 2.66 13.24 -13.61
N LEU A 223 2.27 12.91 -12.38
CA LEU A 223 2.76 11.79 -11.59
C LEU A 223 1.64 10.77 -11.40
N THR A 224 2.01 9.51 -11.24
CA THR A 224 1.06 8.43 -10.89
C THR A 224 1.07 8.25 -9.37
N LEU A 225 -0.13 8.12 -8.78
CA LEU A 225 -0.33 7.74 -7.38
C LEU A 225 -1.09 6.42 -7.32
N GLY A 226 -0.50 5.37 -7.91
CA GLY A 226 -1.10 4.06 -8.11
C GLY A 226 -1.68 3.49 -6.84
N ASP A 227 -0.99 3.61 -5.71
CA ASP A 227 -1.42 3.03 -4.43
C ASP A 227 -2.63 3.73 -3.81
N SER A 228 -2.93 4.97 -4.22
CA SER A 228 -4.09 5.70 -3.70
C SER A 228 -5.43 5.04 -4.07
N VAL A 229 -5.44 4.11 -5.02
CA VAL A 229 -6.61 3.27 -5.35
C VAL A 229 -6.98 2.28 -4.24
N LEU A 230 -6.13 2.11 -3.22
CA LEU A 230 -6.44 1.34 -2.01
C LEU A 230 -7.34 2.13 -1.03
N VAL A 231 -7.27 3.46 -1.05
CA VAL A 231 -8.01 4.34 -0.13
C VAL A 231 -9.53 4.09 -0.14
N PRO A 232 -10.20 3.87 -1.30
CA PRO A 232 -11.60 3.47 -1.37
C PRO A 232 -12.01 2.29 -0.48
N PHE A 233 -11.10 1.39 -0.13
CA PHE A 233 -11.39 0.19 0.66
C PHE A 233 -11.38 0.44 2.18
N VAL A 234 -11.06 1.67 2.60
CA VAL A 234 -11.13 2.10 4.01
C VAL A 234 -12.53 2.63 4.33
N PRO A 235 -13.12 2.23 5.47
CA PRO A 235 -14.36 2.84 5.97
C PRO A 235 -14.16 4.34 6.24
N GLY A 236 -15.02 5.21 5.72
CA GLY A 236 -14.96 6.65 5.97
C GLY A 236 -16.19 7.38 5.41
N VAL A 237 -16.45 8.59 5.91
CA VAL A 237 -17.55 9.44 5.43
C VAL A 237 -17.21 9.94 4.02
N GLY A 238 -18.04 9.65 3.02
CA GLY A 238 -17.86 10.12 1.64
C GLY A 238 -18.25 9.10 0.57
N ALA A 239 -18.25 9.52 -0.70
CA ALA A 239 -18.78 8.76 -1.84
C ALA A 239 -17.84 7.66 -2.39
N CYS A 240 -16.64 7.51 -1.82
CA CYS A 240 -15.57 6.71 -2.42
C CYS A 240 -15.41 5.30 -1.82
N ALA A 241 -16.33 4.83 -0.96
CA ALA A 241 -16.18 3.50 -0.35
C ALA A 241 -16.49 2.37 -1.36
N ILE A 242 -15.52 1.50 -1.63
CA ILE A 242 -15.68 0.30 -2.45
C ILE A 242 -15.68 -0.93 -1.53
N PRO A 243 -16.69 -1.81 -1.60
CA PRO A 243 -16.68 -3.03 -0.81
C PRO A 243 -15.58 -3.98 -1.31
N ALA A 244 -14.80 -4.56 -0.39
CA ALA A 244 -13.82 -5.59 -0.72
C ALA A 244 -14.53 -6.93 -0.98
N VAL A 245 -15.11 -7.10 -2.18
CA VAL A 245 -15.81 -8.33 -2.57
C VAL A 245 -14.83 -9.30 -3.24
N PRO A 246 -14.52 -10.45 -2.63
CA PRO A 246 -13.56 -11.40 -3.18
C PRO A 246 -13.91 -11.87 -4.59
N GLY A 247 -12.89 -12.07 -5.43
CA GLY A 247 -13.04 -12.43 -6.84
C GLY A 247 -13.32 -11.24 -7.76
N THR A 248 -13.41 -10.02 -7.22
CA THR A 248 -13.61 -8.80 -8.01
C THR A 248 -12.29 -8.29 -8.56
N VAL A 249 -12.32 -7.87 -9.82
CA VAL A 249 -11.26 -7.08 -10.44
C VAL A 249 -11.76 -5.66 -10.62
N ILE A 250 -11.06 -4.70 -10.02
CA ILE A 250 -11.45 -3.28 -10.03
C ILE A 250 -11.02 -2.65 -11.34
N HIS A 251 -11.97 -2.13 -12.10
CA HIS A 251 -11.68 -1.49 -13.39
C HIS A 251 -12.77 -0.45 -13.74
N HIS A 252 -12.38 0.80 -13.91
CA HIS A 252 -13.26 1.98 -14.03
C HIS A 252 -14.21 2.18 -12.85
N GLN A 253 -13.78 1.85 -11.65
CA GLN A 253 -14.62 1.94 -10.45
C GLN A 253 -14.07 2.94 -9.42
N VAL A 254 -12.85 3.44 -9.62
CA VAL A 254 -12.21 4.41 -8.74
C VAL A 254 -12.44 5.83 -9.26
N ASP A 255 -12.96 6.71 -8.40
CA ASP A 255 -13.03 8.15 -8.67
C ASP A 255 -11.71 8.84 -8.30
N HIS A 256 -10.77 8.84 -9.25
CA HIS A 256 -9.43 9.40 -9.04
C HIS A 256 -9.44 10.90 -8.66
N GLY A 257 -10.33 11.68 -9.29
CA GLY A 257 -10.46 13.11 -9.00
C GLY A 257 -11.02 13.35 -7.60
N GLY A 258 -12.08 12.60 -7.25
CA GLY A 258 -12.66 12.64 -5.91
C GLY A 258 -11.69 12.20 -4.81
N LEU A 259 -10.79 11.24 -5.08
CA LEU A 259 -9.75 10.86 -4.13
C LEU A 259 -8.72 11.97 -3.89
N TRP A 260 -8.29 12.66 -4.94
CA TRP A 260 -7.37 13.78 -4.80
C TRP A 260 -7.99 14.94 -3.99
N ASP A 261 -9.23 15.30 -4.30
CA ASP A 261 -9.95 16.36 -3.58
C ASP A 261 -10.17 16.00 -2.11
N ASP A 262 -10.50 14.73 -1.81
CA ASP A 262 -10.64 14.24 -0.43
C ASP A 262 -9.29 14.30 0.32
N LEU A 263 -8.18 13.84 -0.29
CA LEU A 263 -6.86 13.92 0.33
C LEU A 263 -6.51 15.35 0.75
N LEU A 264 -6.64 16.32 -0.16
CA LEU A 264 -6.35 17.72 0.12
C LEU A 264 -7.28 18.29 1.20
N GLY A 265 -8.56 17.94 1.14
CA GLY A 265 -9.56 18.32 2.14
C GLY A 265 -9.23 17.81 3.54
N GLN A 266 -8.84 16.53 3.67
CA GLN A 266 -8.46 15.91 4.93
C GLN A 266 -7.16 16.54 5.48
N LEU A 267 -6.12 16.70 4.65
CA LEU A 267 -4.86 17.31 5.08
C LEU A 267 -5.07 18.74 5.60
N GLY A 268 -5.87 19.55 4.88
CA GLY A 268 -6.18 20.93 5.28
C GLY A 268 -7.05 21.03 6.54
N ALA A 269 -7.90 20.03 6.81
CA ALA A 269 -8.75 20.01 8.01
C ALA A 269 -7.98 19.66 9.29
N HIS A 270 -6.92 18.85 9.17
CA HIS A 270 -6.19 18.29 10.30
C HIS A 270 -5.01 19.15 10.78
N GLY A 271 -4.49 20.07 9.95
CA GLY A 271 -3.73 21.24 10.38
C GLY A 271 -2.38 21.01 11.08
N TYR A 272 -1.83 19.79 11.04
CA TYR A 272 -0.48 19.48 11.52
C TYR A 272 0.57 19.94 10.54
#